data_AF-A0A939Z3K9-F1
#
_entry.id   AF-A0A939Z3K9-F1
#
_cell.length_a   1.000
_cell.length_b   1.000
_cell.length_c   1.000
_cell.angle_alpha   90.00
_cell.angle_beta   90.00
_cell.angle_gamma   90.00
#
_symmetry.space_group_name_H-M   'P 1'
#
loop_
_entity.id
_entity.type
_entity.pdbx_description
1 polymer ?
#
loop_
_entity_poly.entity_id
_entity_poly.type
_entity_poly.pdbx_seq_one_letter_code
_entity_poly.pdbx_strand_id
1 'polypeptide(L)'
;MNICPIAEKCGGCTYQGVPYEQQLKEKEGAVRGLFLSAGLDPSIVQSIEPCPDVYAYRNKMDYTFGDEVKDGPLELGMHRKKQFLSVITSDCCQIVPEDFNRLLRVTLDFCREKGYTHYHRRRHEGL
;
A
#
# COMPACT_ATOMS: atom_id res chain seq x y z
N MET A 1 -0.05 18.63 2.61
CA MET A 1 -0.05 17.17 2.40
C MET A 1 -0.08 16.92 0.89
N ASN A 2 1.01 16.39 0.33
CA ASN A 2 1.03 16.02 -1.09
C ASN A 2 0.41 14.63 -1.24
N ILE A 3 -0.68 14.54 -1.98
CA ILE A 3 -1.33 13.26 -2.32
C ILE A 3 -0.33 12.40 -3.10
N CYS A 4 -0.23 11.10 -2.78
CA CYS A 4 0.63 10.17 -3.50
C CYS A 4 0.24 10.17 -4.99
N PRO A 5 1.22 10.21 -5.91
CA PRO A 5 0.95 10.25 -7.34
C PRO A 5 0.10 9.09 -7.86
N ILE A 6 0.12 7.93 -7.18
CA ILE A 6 -0.58 6.71 -7.57
C ILE A 6 -1.73 6.33 -6.61
N ALA A 7 -2.20 7.25 -5.76
CA ALA A 7 -3.21 6.98 -4.72
C ALA A 7 -4.53 6.41 -5.28
N GLU A 8 -4.92 6.81 -6.49
CA GLU A 8 -6.15 6.32 -7.14
C GLU A 8 -6.03 4.86 -7.61
N LYS A 9 -4.83 4.43 -7.98
CA LYS A 9 -4.57 3.09 -8.51
C LYS A 9 -4.11 2.11 -7.43
N CYS A 10 -3.23 2.54 -6.52
CA CYS A 10 -2.61 1.67 -5.52
C CYS A 10 -3.59 1.24 -4.42
N GLY A 11 -3.60 -0.06 -4.10
CA GLY A 11 -4.41 -0.61 -3.01
C GLY A 11 -3.83 -0.42 -1.60
N GLY A 12 -2.70 0.29 -1.44
CA GLY A 12 -1.93 0.29 -0.19
C GLY A 12 -2.44 1.22 0.92
N CYS A 13 -2.96 2.40 0.59
CA CYS A 13 -3.30 3.44 1.56
C CYS A 13 -4.77 3.86 1.43
N THR A 14 -5.56 3.71 2.51
CA THR A 14 -6.98 4.08 2.53
C THR A 14 -7.22 5.55 2.89
N TYR A 15 -6.45 6.09 3.85
CA TYR A 15 -6.67 7.42 4.43
C TYR A 15 -5.83 8.54 3.81
N GLN A 16 -5.16 8.26 2.70
CA GLN A 16 -4.30 9.25 2.08
C GLN A 16 -5.10 10.44 1.56
N GLY A 17 -4.64 11.66 1.85
CA GLY A 17 -5.36 12.90 1.53
C GLY A 17 -6.31 13.37 2.64
N VAL A 18 -6.59 12.55 3.65
CA VAL A 18 -7.33 12.95 4.86
C VAL A 18 -6.35 13.55 5.87
N PRO A 19 -6.64 14.71 6.49
CA PRO A 19 -5.80 15.27 7.55
C PRO A 19 -5.56 14.27 8.68
N TYR A 20 -4.34 14.19 9.20
CA TYR A 20 -3.97 13.14 10.15
C TYR A 20 -4.83 13.17 11.43
N GLU A 21 -5.13 14.36 11.94
CA GLU A 21 -6.01 14.57 13.09
C GLU A 21 -7.43 14.06 12.82
N GLN A 22 -7.90 14.20 11.57
CA GLN A 22 -9.19 13.64 11.16
C GLN A 22 -9.13 12.12 11.07
N GLN A 23 -8.03 11.54 10.58
CA GLN A 23 -7.86 10.08 10.58
C GLN A 23 -7.91 9.50 12.00
N LEU A 24 -7.29 10.16 12.98
CA LEU A 24 -7.32 9.76 14.39
C LEU A 24 -8.76 9.79 14.94
N LYS A 25 -9.47 10.92 14.73
CA LYS A 25 -10.86 11.08 15.17
C LYS A 25 -11.80 10.02 14.56
N GLU A 26 -11.66 9.75 13.26
CA GLU A 26 -12.48 8.76 12.56
C GLU A 26 -12.23 7.35 13.12
N LYS A 27 -10.97 6.98 13.37
CA LYS A 27 -10.62 5.68 13.96
C LYS A 27 -11.10 5.55 15.40
N GLU A 28 -10.92 6.59 16.22
CA GLU A 28 -11.44 6.61 17.59
C GLU A 28 -12.96 6.47 17.62
N GLY A 29 -13.67 7.22 16.77
CA GLY A 29 -15.11 7.15 16.62
C GLY A 29 -15.58 5.75 16.22
N ALA A 30 -14.87 5.09 15.31
CA ALA A 30 -15.18 3.72 14.90
C ALA A 30 -15.04 2.73 16.07
N VAL A 31 -13.96 2.80 16.85
CA VAL A 31 -13.76 1.93 18.02
C VAL A 31 -14.82 2.18 19.09
N ARG A 32 -15.11 3.44 19.42
CA ARG A 32 -16.18 3.79 20.39
C ARG A 32 -17.55 3.28 19.93
N GLY A 33 -17.85 3.40 18.63
CA GLY A 33 -19.08 2.88 18.04
C GLY A 33 -19.21 1.36 18.16
N LEU A 34 -18.11 0.61 18.03
CA LEU A 34 -18.09 -0.84 18.24
C LEU A 34 -18.41 -1.21 19.70
N PHE A 35 -17.87 -0.47 20.68
CA PHE A 35 -18.17 -0.70 22.10
C PHE A 35 -19.66 -0.45 22.41
N LEU A 36 -20.19 0.69 21.95
CA LEU A 36 -21.61 1.01 22.12
C LEU A 36 -22.51 -0.05 21.50
N SER A 37 -22.17 -0.53 20.29
CA SER A 37 -22.93 -1.56 19.58
C SER A 37 -22.92 -2.93 20.29
N ALA A 38 -21.88 -3.20 21.07
CA ALA A 38 -21.76 -4.39 21.90
C ALA A 38 -22.41 -4.23 23.30
N GLY A 39 -23.03 -3.08 23.60
CA GLY A 39 -23.59 -2.77 24.91
C GLY A 39 -22.55 -2.48 25.99
N LEU A 40 -21.32 -2.13 25.59
CA LEU A 40 -20.22 -1.76 26.49
C LEU A 40 -20.13 -0.24 26.63
N ASP A 41 -19.64 0.24 27.78
CA ASP A 41 -19.39 1.67 27.99
C ASP A 41 -18.26 2.17 27.07
N PRO A 42 -18.51 3.08 26.12
CA PRO A 42 -17.47 3.61 25.24
C PRO A 42 -16.51 4.56 25.95
N SER A 43 -16.80 5.03 27.17
CA SER A 43 -15.96 5.97 27.92
C SER A 43 -14.60 5.38 28.31
N ILE A 44 -14.53 4.05 28.46
CA ILE A 44 -13.31 3.32 28.81
C ILE A 44 -12.28 3.29 27.66
N VAL A 45 -12.70 3.61 26.44
CA VAL A 45 -11.80 3.69 25.29
C VAL A 45 -10.90 4.91 25.45
N GLN A 46 -9.60 4.65 25.56
CA GLN A 46 -8.56 5.68 25.57
C GLN A 46 -8.37 6.28 24.18
N SER A 47 -7.84 7.50 24.13
CA SER A 47 -7.45 8.13 22.86
C SER A 47 -6.37 7.32 22.14
N ILE A 48 -6.37 7.40 20.81
CA ILE A 48 -5.34 6.76 19.99
C ILE A 48 -4.04 7.54 20.14
N GLU A 49 -2.96 6.83 20.49
CA GLU A 49 -1.62 7.40 20.51
C GLU A 49 -1.19 7.76 19.07
N PRO A 50 -0.89 9.05 18.79
CA PRO A 50 -0.43 9.45 17.46
C PRO A 50 0.94 8.88 17.12
N CYS A 51 1.14 8.55 15.85
CA CYS A 51 2.46 8.20 15.34
C CYS A 51 3.31 9.47 15.20
N PRO A 52 4.57 9.49 15.67
CA PRO A 52 5.44 10.65 15.51
C PRO A 52 5.76 10.91 14.02
N ASP A 53 5.91 9.84 13.24
CA ASP A 53 6.22 9.89 11.81
C ASP A 53 5.09 9.27 10.99
N VAL A 54 4.34 10.09 10.26
CA VAL A 54 3.20 9.64 9.44
C VAL A 54 3.62 9.22 8.02
N TYR A 55 4.90 9.35 7.70
CA TYR A 55 5.55 8.97 6.44
C TYR A 55 6.82 8.16 6.72
N ALA A 56 7.32 7.43 5.73
CA ALA A 56 8.52 6.60 5.82
C ALA A 56 8.57 5.62 7.01
N TYR A 57 7.43 5.30 7.63
CA TYR A 57 7.35 4.49 8.85
C TYR A 57 7.44 2.98 8.58
N ARG A 58 7.25 2.52 7.34
CA ARG A 58 7.36 1.09 7.01
C ARG A 58 8.80 0.67 6.80
N ASN A 59 9.25 -0.26 7.64
CA ASN A 59 10.58 -0.88 7.56
C ASN A 59 10.60 -2.20 6.76
N LYS A 60 9.43 -2.69 6.31
CA LYS A 60 9.30 -3.90 5.49
C LYS A 60 8.21 -3.71 4.45
N MET A 61 8.46 -4.14 3.22
CA MET A 61 7.48 -4.22 2.14
C MET A 61 7.62 -5.54 1.41
N ASP A 62 6.48 -6.09 1.02
CA ASP A 62 6.40 -7.26 0.15
C ASP A 62 5.85 -6.76 -1.20
N TYR A 63 6.65 -6.87 -2.26
CA TYR A 63 6.30 -6.44 -3.61
C TYR A 63 6.02 -7.65 -4.50
N THR A 64 5.11 -7.49 -5.45
CA THR A 64 4.72 -8.54 -6.40
C THR A 64 5.23 -8.17 -7.79
N PHE A 65 5.80 -9.13 -8.52
CA PHE A 65 5.99 -9.03 -9.96
C PHE A 65 4.69 -9.39 -10.70
N GLY A 66 4.32 -8.63 -11.72
CA GLY A 66 3.11 -8.87 -12.49
C GLY A 66 3.02 -8.02 -13.75
N ASP A 67 1.80 -7.79 -14.22
CA ASP A 67 1.48 -6.85 -15.29
C ASP A 67 0.30 -5.95 -14.84
N GLU A 68 0.25 -4.69 -15.33
CA GLU A 68 -0.91 -3.82 -15.06
C GLU A 68 -2.11 -4.28 -15.89
N VAL A 69 -1.83 -4.66 -17.13
CA VAL A 69 -2.77 -5.21 -18.10
C VAL A 69 -2.22 -6.54 -18.60
N LYS A 70 -3.10 -7.48 -18.91
CA LYS A 70 -2.72 -8.82 -19.33
C LYS A 70 -1.70 -8.78 -20.48
N ASP A 71 -0.60 -9.51 -20.32
CA ASP A 71 0.50 -9.61 -21.29
C ASP A 71 1.20 -8.25 -21.56
N GLY A 72 1.04 -7.29 -20.65
CA GLY A 72 1.70 -5.99 -20.66
C GLY A 72 3.16 -6.04 -20.20
N PRO A 73 3.80 -4.87 -20.05
CA PRO A 73 5.16 -4.81 -19.52
C PRO A 73 5.23 -5.40 -18.10
N LEU A 74 6.39 -5.97 -17.76
CA LEU A 74 6.67 -6.43 -16.40
C LEU A 74 6.55 -5.23 -15.44
N GLU A 75 5.76 -5.36 -14.39
CA GLU A 75 5.59 -4.40 -13.31
C GLU A 75 6.08 -5.01 -11.99
N LEU A 76 6.57 -4.16 -11.07
CA LEU A 76 6.96 -4.57 -9.72
C LEU A 76 6.38 -3.60 -8.69
N GLY A 77 5.50 -4.08 -7.83
CA GLY A 77 4.93 -3.22 -6.80
C GLY A 77 3.69 -3.78 -6.14
N MET A 78 2.65 -2.96 -6.08
CA MET A 78 1.41 -3.24 -5.36
C MET A 78 0.28 -3.66 -6.31
N HIS A 79 -0.68 -4.41 -5.77
CA HIS A 79 -1.91 -4.66 -6.51
C HIS A 79 -2.73 -3.39 -6.70
N ARG A 80 -3.37 -3.28 -7.87
CA ARG A 80 -4.36 -2.23 -8.11
C ARG A 80 -5.54 -2.39 -7.15
N LYS A 81 -6.13 -1.26 -6.77
CA LYS A 81 -7.28 -1.21 -5.89
C LYS A 81 -8.42 -2.07 -6.47
N LYS A 82 -8.88 -3.05 -5.69
CA LYS A 82 -9.94 -4.02 -6.06
C LYS A 82 -9.58 -4.94 -7.25
N GLN A 83 -8.31 -5.02 -7.66
CA GLN A 83 -7.86 -5.84 -8.80
C GLN A 83 -6.61 -6.66 -8.42
N PHE A 84 -6.81 -7.87 -7.91
CA PHE A 84 -5.74 -8.73 -7.39
C PHE A 84 -4.80 -9.33 -8.45
N LEU A 85 -5.20 -9.32 -9.73
CA LEU A 85 -4.37 -9.83 -10.82
C LEU A 85 -3.53 -8.72 -11.49
N SER A 86 -3.84 -7.46 -11.20
CA SER A 86 -3.17 -6.32 -11.82
C SER A 86 -2.18 -5.72 -10.83
N VAL A 87 -0.93 -5.60 -11.25
CA VAL A 87 0.18 -5.03 -10.48
C VAL A 87 0.58 -3.71 -11.09
N ILE A 88 0.86 -2.72 -10.25
CA ILE A 88 1.42 -1.44 -10.68
C ILE A 88 2.78 -1.21 -10.03
N THR A 89 3.70 -0.61 -10.79
CA THR A 89 4.96 -0.14 -10.22
C THR A 89 4.71 0.93 -9.14
N SER A 90 5.36 0.75 -7.98
CA SER A 90 5.17 1.60 -6.80
C SER A 90 6.48 2.16 -6.26
N ASP A 91 7.30 2.74 -7.13
CA ASP A 91 8.61 3.36 -6.84
C ASP A 91 8.51 4.84 -6.39
N CYS A 92 7.36 5.24 -5.86
CA CYS A 92 7.11 6.58 -5.32
C CYS A 92 6.32 6.52 -4.01
N CYS A 93 6.48 5.42 -3.26
CA CYS A 93 5.72 5.15 -2.06
C CYS A 93 6.22 6.05 -0.91
N GLN A 94 5.34 6.90 -0.38
CA GLN A 94 5.68 7.87 0.68
C GLN A 94 5.74 7.26 2.09
N ILE A 95 5.24 6.04 2.28
CA ILE A 95 5.20 5.39 3.60
C ILE A 95 6.41 4.50 3.87
N VAL A 96 7.34 4.40 2.92
CA VAL A 96 8.63 3.72 3.06
C VAL A 96 9.76 4.75 2.95
N PRO A 97 10.95 4.46 3.49
CA PRO A 97 12.15 5.24 3.19
C PRO A 97 12.46 5.23 1.69
N GLU A 98 13.09 6.30 1.20
CA GLU A 98 13.35 6.49 -0.24
C GLU A 98 14.20 5.38 -0.86
N ASP A 99 15.06 4.73 -0.07
CA ASP A 99 15.86 3.61 -0.57
C ASP A 99 15.00 2.42 -1.03
N PHE A 100 13.80 2.22 -0.49
CA PHE A 100 12.88 1.18 -0.96
C PHE A 100 12.40 1.48 -2.39
N ASN A 101 12.06 2.75 -2.67
CA ASN A 101 11.63 3.20 -3.99
C ASN A 101 12.74 2.98 -5.02
N ARG A 102 13.98 3.36 -4.66
CA ARG A 102 15.17 3.19 -5.50
C ARG A 102 15.48 1.71 -5.76
N LEU A 103 15.47 0.87 -4.73
CA LEU A 103 15.71 -0.56 -4.85
C LEU A 103 14.66 -1.26 -5.71
N LEU A 104 13.38 -0.87 -5.57
CA LEU A 104 12.31 -1.36 -6.40
C LEU A 104 12.56 -1.04 -7.88
N ARG A 105 12.89 0.21 -8.21
CA ARG A 105 13.15 0.65 -9.58
C ARG A 105 14.33 -0.10 -10.20
N VAL A 106 15.46 -0.15 -9.49
CA VAL A 106 16.66 -0.87 -9.94
C VAL A 106 16.37 -2.35 -10.19
N THR A 107 15.60 -2.99 -9.29
CA THR A 107 15.22 -4.40 -9.43
C THR A 107 14.35 -4.62 -10.67
N LEU A 108 13.36 -3.75 -10.88
CA LEU A 108 12.47 -3.83 -12.03
C LEU A 108 13.23 -3.66 -13.36
N ASP A 109 14.10 -2.65 -13.43
CA ASP A 109 14.88 -2.36 -14.63
C ASP A 109 15.84 -3.50 -14.95
N PHE A 110 16.53 -4.05 -13.94
CA PHE A 110 17.37 -5.25 -14.09
C PHE A 110 16.58 -6.44 -14.67
N CYS A 111 15.40 -6.74 -14.13
CA CYS A 111 14.57 -7.84 -14.63
C CYS A 111 14.11 -7.61 -16.08
N ARG A 112 13.77 -6.36 -16.44
CA ARG A 112 13.38 -5.99 -17.81
C ARG A 112 14.56 -6.12 -18.78
N GLU A 113 15.76 -5.66 -18.42
CA GLU A 113 16.97 -5.80 -19.24
C GLU A 113 17.36 -7.27 -19.48
N LYS A 114 17.12 -8.14 -18.49
CA LYS A 114 17.35 -9.59 -18.61
C LYS A 114 16.26 -10.34 -19.37
N GLY A 115 15.14 -9.68 -19.70
CA GLY A 115 13.99 -10.32 -20.35
C GLY A 115 13.26 -11.32 -19.44
N TYR A 116 13.33 -11.14 -18.11
CA TYR A 116 12.60 -11.99 -17.17
C TYR A 116 11.10 -11.69 -17.20
N THR A 117 10.32 -12.73 -16.92
CA THR A 117 8.87 -12.65 -16.83
C THR A 117 8.39 -12.97 -15.41
N HIS A 118 7.22 -12.46 -15.05
CA HIS A 118 6.64 -12.74 -13.75
C HIS A 118 6.01 -14.14 -13.71
N TYR A 119 5.89 -14.68 -12.50
CA TYR A 119 5.18 -15.94 -12.29
C TYR A 119 3.67 -15.82 -12.55
N HIS A 120 3.20 -16.53 -13.57
CA HIS A 120 1.78 -16.67 -13.89
C HIS A 120 1.13 -17.77 -13.05
N ARG A 121 0.44 -17.39 -11.96
CA ARG A 121 -0.22 -18.35 -11.03
C ARG A 121 -1.17 -19.35 -11.69
N ARG A 122 -1.82 -19.00 -12.81
CA ARG A 122 -2.75 -19.89 -13.53
C ARG A 122 -2.06 -20.88 -14.45
N ARG A 123 -0.94 -20.48 -15.06
CA ARG A 123 -0.17 -21.30 -16.01
C ARG A 123 0.96 -22.06 -15.32
N HIS A 124 1.33 -21.64 -14.10
CA HIS A 124 2.49 -22.11 -13.36
C HIS A 124 3.81 -21.96 -14.17
N GLU A 125 3.90 -20.87 -14.93
CA GLU A 125 5.02 -20.51 -15.80
C GLU A 125 5.64 -19.18 -15.34
N GLY A 126 6.89 -18.94 -15.69
CA GLY A 126 7.66 -17.75 -15.28
C GLY A 126 8.82 -18.11 -14.35
N LEU A 127 9.50 -17.08 -13.84
CA LEU A 127 10.55 -17.21 -12.83
C LEU A 127 9.95 -17.12 -11.41
#